data_AF-A0A1H7CCH4-F1
#
_entry.id   AF-A0A1H7CCH4-F1
#
_cell.length_a   1.000
_cell.length_b   1.000
_cell.length_c   1.000
_cell.angle_alpha   90.00
_cell.angle_beta   90.00
_cell.angle_gamma   90.00
#
_symmetry.space_group_name_H-M   'P 1'
#
loop_
_entity.id
_entity.type
_entity.pdbx_description
1 polymer ?
#
loop_
_entity_poly.entity_id
_entity_poly.type
_entity_poly.pdbx_seq_one_letter_code
_entity_poly.pdbx_strand_id
1 'polypeptide(L)'
;METTSTSYVTFEAAGLPCVMFVTLAEVWLACVEVSRDHALYRCRREVEVAVPDTLAGLSVTPERVCIADMGVAKLPPVLEAGASLPASILLACPGGIMYTGVPFGTSSRGKWWIGFHMPGDSSQDEVRAELEQFAVLVAALAHAPITGGPEPYHEIP
;
A
#
# COMPACT_ATOMS: atom_id res chain seq x y z
N MET A 1 20.03 -3.19 28.90
CA MET A 1 19.41 -3.51 27.60
C MET A 1 18.27 -2.53 27.43
N GLU A 2 18.53 -1.38 26.84
CA GLU A 2 17.50 -0.38 26.60
C GLU A 2 16.58 -0.90 25.51
N THR A 3 15.31 -1.15 25.85
CA THR A 3 14.25 -1.31 24.87
C THR A 3 14.08 0.03 24.18
N THR A 4 14.69 0.20 23.01
CA THR A 4 14.37 1.30 22.09
C THR A 4 12.89 1.18 21.79
N SER A 5 12.08 2.01 22.45
CA SER A 5 10.66 2.11 22.17
C SER A 5 10.53 2.72 20.78
N THR A 6 10.33 1.87 19.76
CA THR A 6 9.96 2.34 18.42
C THR A 6 8.72 3.23 18.58
N SER A 7 8.86 4.52 18.33
CA SER A 7 7.76 5.47 18.43
C SER A 7 6.83 5.24 17.24
N TYR A 8 5.67 4.64 17.49
CA TYR A 8 4.60 4.55 16.52
C TYR A 8 3.77 5.82 16.59
N VAL A 9 3.55 6.44 15.44
CA VAL A 9 2.54 7.49 15.28
C VAL A 9 1.37 6.91 14.51
N THR A 10 0.17 7.02 15.07
CA THR A 10 -1.06 6.56 14.43
C THR A 10 -2.04 7.70 14.23
N PHE A 11 -2.78 7.66 13.13
CA PHE A 11 -3.83 8.62 12.80
C PHE A 11 -4.83 7.98 11.82
N GLU A 12 -5.86 8.71 11.41
CA GLU A 12 -6.83 8.27 10.41
C GLU A 12 -6.77 9.20 9.20
N ALA A 13 -6.82 8.62 7.99
CA ALA A 13 -6.95 9.36 6.74
C ALA A 13 -7.81 8.56 5.75
N ALA A 14 -8.69 9.24 5.01
CA ALA A 14 -9.63 8.62 4.09
C ALA A 14 -10.48 7.47 4.70
N GLY A 15 -10.77 7.55 6.01
CA GLY A 15 -11.49 6.50 6.75
C GLY A 15 -10.67 5.24 7.03
N LEU A 16 -9.36 5.27 6.81
CA LEU A 16 -8.44 4.15 7.03
C LEU A 16 -7.42 4.48 8.15
N PRO A 17 -7.15 3.55 9.07
CA PRO A 17 -6.09 3.72 10.05
C PRO A 17 -4.72 3.78 9.38
N CYS A 18 -3.93 4.76 9.78
CA CYS A 18 -2.58 5.02 9.29
C CYS A 18 -1.58 4.86 10.43
N VAL A 19 -0.43 4.26 10.12
CA VAL A 19 0.66 3.99 11.06
C VAL A 19 1.96 4.39 10.40
N MET A 20 2.78 5.16 11.10
CA MET A 20 4.16 5.43 10.69
C MET A 20 5.12 5.23 11.84
N PHE A 21 6.31 4.71 11.53
CA PHE A 21 7.39 4.53 12.49
C PHE A 21 8.74 4.46 11.78
N VAL A 22 9.80 4.78 12.52
CA VAL A 22 11.18 4.60 12.03
C VAL A 22 11.60 3.16 12.26
N THR A 23 12.03 2.48 11.19
CA THR A 23 12.53 1.11 11.22
C THR A 23 13.92 1.05 11.87
N LEU A 24 14.42 -0.16 12.13
CA LEU A 24 15.79 -0.36 12.63
C LEU A 24 16.88 0.12 11.66
N ALA A 25 16.54 0.30 10.38
CA ALA A 25 17.44 0.85 9.36
C ALA A 25 17.38 2.38 9.27
N GLU A 26 16.78 3.04 10.27
CA GLU A 26 16.62 4.50 10.35
C GLU A 26 15.85 5.12 9.17
N VAL A 27 15.04 4.30 8.47
CA VAL A 27 14.10 4.76 7.44
C VAL A 27 12.68 4.70 7.96
N TRP A 28 11.87 5.68 7.55
CA TRP A 28 10.44 5.69 7.85
C TRP A 28 9.71 4.59 7.06
N LEU A 29 8.90 3.81 7.76
CA LEU A 29 7.85 2.99 7.17
C LEU A 29 6.50 3.64 7.46
N ALA A 30 5.74 3.89 6.41
CA ALA A 30 4.40 4.46 6.45
C ALA A 30 3.39 3.46 5.89
N CYS A 31 2.34 3.15 6.65
CA CYS A 31 1.39 2.09 6.33
C CYS A 31 -0.04 2.55 6.55
N VAL A 32 -0.90 2.18 5.61
CA VAL A 32 -2.35 2.06 5.80
C VAL A 32 -2.65 0.66 6.31
N GLU A 33 -3.49 0.58 7.32
CA GLU A 33 -3.95 -0.68 7.89
C GLU A 33 -5.37 -0.98 7.41
N VAL A 34 -5.54 -2.16 6.81
CA VAL A 34 -6.84 -2.67 6.39
C VAL A 34 -7.22 -3.90 7.21
N SER A 35 -8.49 -3.97 7.59
CA SER A 35 -9.09 -5.06 8.36
C SER A 35 -9.52 -6.23 7.46
N ARG A 36 -9.92 -7.36 8.06
CA ARG A 36 -10.31 -8.59 7.32
C ARG A 36 -11.46 -8.43 6.34
N ASP A 37 -12.37 -7.52 6.63
CA ASP A 37 -13.56 -7.18 5.85
C ASP A 37 -13.26 -6.19 4.71
N HIS A 38 -12.06 -5.63 4.66
CA HIS A 38 -11.65 -4.73 3.60
C HIS A 38 -11.31 -5.51 2.32
N ALA A 39 -11.70 -4.98 1.15
CA ALA A 39 -11.51 -5.64 -0.15
C ALA A 39 -10.05 -5.95 -0.51
N LEU A 40 -9.11 -5.19 0.06
CA LEU A 40 -7.66 -5.37 -0.17
C LEU A 40 -6.96 -6.26 0.88
N TYR A 41 -7.70 -6.84 1.83
CA TYR A 41 -7.11 -7.68 2.87
C TYR A 41 -6.41 -8.90 2.27
N ARG A 42 -5.09 -9.01 2.50
CA ARG A 42 -4.22 -10.09 1.97
C ARG A 42 -4.15 -10.20 0.44
N CYS A 43 -4.62 -9.20 -0.30
CA CYS A 43 -4.51 -9.15 -1.75
C CYS A 43 -3.08 -8.75 -2.17
N ARG A 44 -2.13 -9.71 -2.18
CA ARG A 44 -0.72 -9.40 -2.52
C ARG A 44 -0.42 -9.32 -4.02
N ARG A 45 -1.12 -10.10 -4.86
CA ARG A 45 -0.64 -10.39 -6.24
C ARG A 45 -1.72 -10.76 -7.25
N GLU A 46 -2.91 -11.11 -6.78
CA GLU A 46 -3.90 -11.86 -7.55
C GLU A 46 -5.03 -10.99 -8.08
N VAL A 47 -5.14 -9.76 -7.59
CA VAL A 47 -6.16 -8.81 -8.04
C VAL A 47 -5.53 -7.96 -9.12
N GLU A 48 -5.94 -8.16 -10.36
CA GLU A 48 -5.67 -7.23 -11.43
C GLU A 48 -6.77 -6.17 -11.46
N VAL A 49 -6.38 -4.94 -11.78
CA VAL A 49 -7.26 -3.77 -11.85
C VAL A 49 -6.96 -3.06 -13.15
N ALA A 50 -8.01 -2.55 -13.78
CA ALA A 50 -7.86 -1.72 -14.95
C ALA A 50 -7.15 -0.42 -14.54
N VAL A 51 -6.08 -0.05 -15.25
CA VAL A 51 -5.36 1.20 -15.02
C VAL A 51 -6.30 2.39 -15.28
N PRO A 52 -6.64 3.20 -14.27
CA PRO A 52 -7.40 4.41 -14.51
C PRO A 52 -6.45 5.56 -14.91
N ASP A 53 -6.95 6.54 -15.66
CA ASP A 53 -6.20 7.78 -15.95
C ASP A 53 -5.84 8.53 -14.66
N THR A 54 -6.72 8.45 -13.65
CA THR A 54 -6.55 9.05 -12.34
C THR A 54 -7.02 8.11 -11.24
N LEU A 55 -6.27 8.03 -10.15
CA LEU A 55 -6.68 7.36 -8.91
C LEU A 55 -6.72 8.40 -7.80
N ALA A 56 -7.84 8.52 -7.09
CA ALA A 56 -8.04 9.55 -6.06
C ALA A 56 -7.77 11.00 -6.54
N GLY A 57 -8.04 11.30 -7.81
CA GLY A 57 -7.77 12.63 -8.40
C GLY A 57 -6.30 12.90 -8.74
N LEU A 58 -5.42 11.92 -8.55
CA LEU A 58 -4.01 11.99 -8.94
C LEU A 58 -3.80 11.21 -10.24
N SER A 59 -3.03 11.79 -11.16
CA SER A 59 -2.59 11.08 -12.38
C SER A 59 -1.75 9.86 -12.00
N VAL A 60 -2.05 8.72 -12.62
CA VAL A 60 -1.28 7.50 -12.46
C VAL A 60 -0.12 7.52 -13.45
N THR A 61 1.12 7.61 -12.94
CA THR A 61 2.34 7.63 -13.78
C THR A 61 3.35 6.58 -13.32
N PRO A 62 4.20 6.04 -14.22
CA PRO A 62 5.18 5.02 -13.86
C PRO A 62 6.13 5.42 -12.73
N GLU A 63 6.46 6.72 -12.61
CA GLU A 63 7.43 7.24 -11.63
C GLU A 63 6.92 7.20 -10.20
N ARG A 64 5.60 7.19 -10.01
CA ARG A 64 4.98 7.19 -8.69
C ARG A 64 4.62 5.80 -8.23
N VAL A 65 4.62 4.82 -9.12
CA VAL A 65 4.16 3.46 -8.88
C VAL A 65 5.27 2.60 -8.29
N CYS A 66 4.93 1.81 -7.27
CA CYS A 66 5.86 0.87 -6.63
C CYS A 66 5.56 -0.58 -6.98
N ILE A 67 6.54 -1.46 -6.79
CA ILE A 67 6.38 -2.91 -6.97
C ILE A 67 6.55 -3.59 -5.60
N ALA A 68 5.56 -4.41 -5.19
CA ALA A 68 5.58 -5.14 -3.92
C ALA A 68 6.73 -6.16 -3.80
N ASP A 69 7.35 -6.53 -4.92
CA ASP A 69 8.33 -7.58 -5.05
C ASP A 69 9.26 -7.28 -6.24
N MET A 70 10.44 -6.72 -5.96
CA MET A 70 11.40 -6.30 -6.99
C MET A 70 11.91 -7.45 -7.87
N GLY A 71 11.59 -8.71 -7.55
CA GLY A 71 12.11 -9.88 -8.24
C GLY A 71 11.32 -10.32 -9.49
N VAL A 72 10.04 -9.94 -9.63
CA VAL A 72 9.15 -10.60 -10.61
C VAL A 72 8.44 -9.64 -11.57
N ALA A 73 7.98 -8.49 -11.07
CA ALA A 73 7.23 -7.56 -11.91
C ALA A 73 8.17 -6.51 -12.53
N LYS A 74 8.06 -6.33 -13.85
CA LYS A 74 8.64 -5.18 -14.54
C LYS A 74 7.52 -4.20 -14.84
N LEU A 75 7.69 -2.95 -14.40
CA LEU A 75 6.79 -1.89 -14.83
C LEU A 75 6.91 -1.71 -16.34
N PRO A 76 5.79 -1.60 -17.07
CA PRO A 76 5.87 -1.16 -18.44
C PRO A 76 6.42 0.28 -18.47
N PRO A 77 7.13 0.67 -19.54
CA PRO A 77 7.67 2.02 -19.66
C PRO A 77 6.57 3.09 -19.78
N VAL A 78 5.34 2.68 -20.11
CA VAL A 78 4.16 3.54 -20.22
C VAL A 78 2.99 2.79 -19.58
N LEU A 79 2.17 3.50 -18.80
CA LEU A 79 0.90 3.00 -18.28
C LEU A 79 -0.22 3.47 -19.21
N GLU A 80 -0.86 2.53 -19.92
CA GLU A 80 -2.01 2.82 -20.78
C GLU A 80 -3.30 2.62 -20.00
N ALA A 81 -4.21 3.60 -20.08
CA ALA A 81 -5.52 3.51 -19.44
C ALA A 81 -6.29 2.29 -19.96
N GLY A 82 -6.93 1.55 -19.04
CA GLY A 82 -7.66 0.32 -19.33
C GLY A 82 -6.78 -0.93 -19.41
N ALA A 83 -5.45 -0.83 -19.34
CA ALA A 83 -4.61 -2.02 -19.23
C ALA A 83 -4.88 -2.75 -17.90
N SER A 84 -4.81 -4.09 -17.91
CA SER A 84 -4.97 -4.90 -16.69
C SER A 84 -3.62 -5.04 -16.00
N LEU A 85 -3.47 -4.51 -14.78
CA LEU A 85 -2.24 -4.62 -14.00
C LEU A 85 -2.53 -5.07 -12.57
N PRO A 86 -1.61 -5.81 -11.91
CA PRO A 86 -1.72 -6.11 -10.49
C PRO A 86 -2.00 -4.84 -9.67
N ALA A 87 -2.92 -4.91 -8.72
CA ALA A 87 -3.28 -3.80 -7.83
C ALA A 87 -2.06 -3.26 -7.06
N SER A 88 -1.11 -4.15 -6.75
CA SER A 88 0.17 -3.81 -6.14
C SER A 88 1.07 -2.94 -7.03
N ILE A 89 0.87 -2.96 -8.34
CA ILE A 89 1.52 -2.13 -9.36
C ILE A 89 0.74 -0.83 -9.62
N LEU A 90 -0.48 -0.64 -9.10
CA LEU A 90 -1.22 0.62 -9.33
C LEU A 90 -1.18 1.60 -8.16
N LEU A 91 -0.62 1.19 -7.02
CA LEU A 91 -0.47 2.07 -5.88
C LEU A 91 0.72 3.01 -6.10
N ALA A 92 0.41 4.30 -6.24
CA ALA A 92 1.43 5.32 -6.22
C ALA A 92 1.98 5.45 -4.80
N CYS A 93 3.23 5.02 -4.56
CA CYS A 93 3.87 5.16 -3.26
C CYS A 93 5.11 6.07 -3.32
N PRO A 94 5.17 7.08 -2.45
CA PRO A 94 6.37 7.86 -2.20
C PRO A 94 7.51 6.94 -1.73
N GLY A 95 8.71 7.11 -2.29
CA GLY A 95 9.90 6.32 -1.92
C GLY A 95 10.06 4.95 -2.60
N GLY A 96 9.22 4.60 -3.58
CA GLY A 96 9.54 3.59 -4.60
C GLY A 96 9.42 2.12 -4.18
N ILE A 97 9.37 1.82 -2.87
CA ILE A 97 9.30 0.45 -2.35
C ILE A 97 8.01 0.25 -1.57
N MET A 98 7.12 -0.57 -2.12
CA MET A 98 5.87 -0.92 -1.47
C MET A 98 6.06 -2.11 -0.51
N TYR A 99 5.52 -1.95 0.69
CA TYR A 99 5.36 -2.99 1.69
C TYR A 99 3.90 -3.45 1.74
N THR A 100 3.65 -4.76 1.70
CA THR A 100 2.35 -5.32 2.09
C THR A 100 2.57 -6.47 3.05
N GLY A 101 1.81 -6.59 4.13
CA GLY A 101 2.03 -7.70 5.07
C GLY A 101 1.24 -7.62 6.35
N VAL A 102 1.33 -8.69 7.13
CA VAL A 102 0.79 -8.70 8.50
C VAL A 102 1.66 -7.77 9.36
N PRO A 103 1.07 -6.89 10.19
CA PRO A 103 1.83 -6.06 11.12
C PRO A 103 2.63 -6.90 12.11
N PHE A 104 3.80 -6.42 12.51
CA PHE A 104 4.61 -7.08 13.54
C PHE A 104 3.92 -6.95 14.92
N GLY A 105 3.72 -8.08 15.61
CA GLY A 105 3.12 -8.11 16.97
C GLY A 105 2.03 -9.17 17.13
N THR A 106 1.61 -9.44 18.37
CA THR A 106 0.58 -10.46 18.69
C THR A 106 -0.85 -9.93 18.61
N SER A 107 -1.04 -8.60 18.64
CA SER A 107 -2.34 -7.92 18.53
C SER A 107 -2.78 -7.65 17.08
N SER A 108 -1.98 -8.05 16.09
CA SER A 108 -2.21 -7.75 14.66
C SER A 108 -3.01 -8.83 13.91
N ARG A 109 -3.66 -9.76 14.62
CA ARG A 109 -4.55 -10.75 14.00
C ARG A 109 -5.69 -10.05 13.28
N GLY A 110 -5.75 -10.25 11.95
CA GLY A 110 -6.80 -9.67 11.11
C GLY A 110 -6.53 -8.27 10.61
N LYS A 111 -5.30 -7.78 10.78
CA LYS A 111 -4.81 -6.54 10.18
C LYS A 111 -3.85 -6.87 9.05
N TRP A 112 -3.90 -6.04 8.02
CA TRP A 112 -3.03 -6.12 6.86
C TRP A 112 -2.51 -4.72 6.56
N TRP A 113 -1.20 -4.54 6.52
CA TRP A 113 -0.58 -3.28 6.16
C TRP A 113 -0.31 -3.23 4.68
N ILE A 114 -0.56 -2.07 4.10
CA ILE A 114 -0.18 -1.64 2.76
C ILE A 114 0.56 -0.33 2.97
N GLY A 115 1.81 -0.23 2.54
CA GLY A 115 2.66 0.88 2.91
C GLY A 115 3.87 1.03 2.02
N PHE A 116 4.75 1.95 2.41
CA PHE A 116 5.94 2.30 1.66
C PHE A 116 7.07 2.77 2.58
N HIS A 117 8.30 2.61 2.11
CA HIS A 117 9.47 3.21 2.75
C HIS A 117 9.68 4.61 2.20
N MET A 118 9.96 5.56 3.08
CA MET A 118 10.40 6.89 2.68
C MET A 118 11.93 6.99 2.64
N PRO A 119 12.48 7.93 1.84
CA PRO A 119 13.90 8.28 1.90
C PRO A 119 14.35 8.61 3.34
N GLY A 120 15.60 8.26 3.68
CA GLY A 120 16.12 8.36 5.05
C GLY A 120 16.24 9.78 5.61
N ASP A 121 16.13 10.81 4.77
CA ASP A 121 16.15 12.23 5.14
C ASP A 121 14.74 12.85 5.29
N SER A 122 13.68 12.06 5.13
CA SER A 122 12.30 12.55 5.25
C SER A 122 11.93 12.91 6.69
N SER A 123 11.30 14.07 6.86
CA SER A 123 10.71 14.50 8.13
C SER A 123 9.39 13.78 8.44
N GLN A 124 8.98 13.76 9.70
CA GLN A 124 7.71 13.15 10.12
C GLN A 124 6.49 13.79 9.42
N ASP A 125 6.52 15.11 9.20
CA ASP A 125 5.41 15.83 8.56
C ASP A 125 5.30 15.50 7.06
N GLU A 126 6.43 15.35 6.37
CA GLU A 126 6.46 14.87 4.99
C GLU A 126 5.92 13.45 4.89
N VAL A 127 6.38 12.54 5.77
CA VAL A 127 5.90 11.15 5.83
C VAL A 127 4.39 11.11 6.07
N ARG A 128 3.88 11.96 6.96
CA ARG A 128 2.44 12.06 7.24
C ARG A 128 1.65 12.53 6.02
N ALA A 129 2.06 13.64 5.39
CA ALA A 129 1.36 14.20 4.25
C ALA A 129 1.30 13.21 3.07
N GLU A 130 2.39 12.47 2.85
CA GLU A 130 2.46 11.41 1.84
C GLU A 130 1.58 10.21 2.19
N LEU A 131 1.55 9.81 3.47
CA LEU A 131 0.68 8.73 3.93
C LEU A 131 -0.82 9.10 3.86
N GLU A 132 -1.17 10.37 4.08
CA GLU A 132 -2.54 10.87 3.89
C GLU A 132 -2.99 10.72 2.44
N GLN A 133 -2.16 11.11 1.47
CA GLN A 133 -2.44 10.92 0.04
C GLN A 133 -2.52 9.43 -0.32
N PHE A 134 -1.60 8.63 0.22
CA PHE A 134 -1.58 7.20 0.01
C PHE A 134 -2.84 6.50 0.53
N ALA A 135 -3.37 6.94 1.68
CA ALA A 135 -4.64 6.44 2.21
C ALA A 135 -5.81 6.70 1.26
N VAL A 136 -5.85 7.86 0.59
CA VAL A 136 -6.88 8.13 -0.43
C VAL A 136 -6.75 7.17 -1.62
N LEU A 137 -5.52 6.87 -2.05
CA LEU A 137 -5.27 5.92 -3.14
C LEU A 137 -5.70 4.49 -2.75
N VAL A 138 -5.38 4.04 -1.55
CA VAL A 138 -5.79 2.73 -1.03
C VAL A 138 -7.31 2.62 -0.90
N ALA A 139 -7.97 3.66 -0.38
CA ALA A 139 -9.42 3.73 -0.29
C ALA A 139 -10.09 3.70 -1.67
N ALA A 140 -9.57 4.46 -2.64
CA ALA A 140 -10.09 4.48 -4.00
C ALA A 140 -9.91 3.13 -4.70
N LEU A 141 -8.76 2.46 -4.49
CA LEU A 141 -8.47 1.16 -5.06
C LEU A 141 -9.42 0.06 -4.56
N ALA A 142 -9.90 0.16 -3.31
CA ALA A 142 -10.92 -0.75 -2.78
C ALA A 142 -12.26 -0.70 -3.55
N HIS A 143 -12.47 0.37 -4.32
CA HIS A 143 -13.66 0.58 -5.16
C HIS A 143 -13.35 0.48 -6.66
N ALA A 144 -12.09 0.28 -7.05
CA ALA A 144 -11.71 0.18 -8.45
C ALA A 144 -12.27 -1.11 -9.07
N PRO A 145 -12.70 -1.07 -10.35
CA PRO A 145 -13.13 -2.28 -11.05
C PRO A 145 -11.98 -3.28 -11.13
N ILE A 146 -12.14 -4.40 -10.42
CA ILE A 146 -11.22 -5.54 -10.49
C ILE A 146 -11.44 -6.23 -11.84
N THR A 147 -10.40 -6.28 -12.65
CA THR A 147 -10.41 -6.92 -13.96
C THR A 147 -9.40 -8.04 -13.93
N GLY A 148 -9.86 -9.28 -13.81
CA GLY A 148 -8.96 -10.42 -13.64
C GLY A 148 -8.54 -10.63 -12.20
N GLY A 149 -8.62 -11.89 -11.80
CA GLY A 149 -8.13 -12.43 -10.54
C GLY A 149 -8.52 -13.90 -10.44
N PRO A 150 -7.91 -14.67 -9.52
CA PRO A 150 -8.40 -16.00 -9.24
C PRO A 150 -9.86 -15.90 -8.85
N GLU A 151 -10.67 -16.85 -9.30
CA GLU A 151 -12.05 -16.95 -8.84
C GLU A 151 -12.10 -16.81 -7.32
N PRO A 152 -13.13 -16.12 -6.78
CA PRO A 152 -13.27 -15.93 -5.35
C PRO A 152 -13.06 -17.27 -4.66
N TYR A 153 -12.22 -17.29 -3.62
CA TYR A 153 -11.91 -18.49 -2.85
C TYR A 153 -13.23 -19.06 -2.33
N HIS A 154 -13.77 -20.06 -3.03
CA HIS A 154 -14.87 -20.85 -2.52
C HIS A 154 -14.30 -21.66 -1.36
N GLU A 155 -14.75 -21.39 -0.13
CA GLU A 155 -14.55 -22.33 0.96
C GLU A 155 -15.03 -23.69 0.46
N ILE A 156 -14.09 -24.63 0.30
CA ILE A 156 -14.42 -26.01 -0.01
C ILE A 156 -15.18 -26.52 1.23
N PRO A 157 -16.42 -27.03 1.06
CA PRO A 157 -17.25 -27.50 2.16
C PRO A 157 -16.61 -28.65 2.95
#